data_AF-A0ABD4Z423-F1
#
_entry.id   AF-A0ABD4Z423-F1
#
_cell.length_a   1.000
_cell.length_b   1.000
_cell.length_c   1.000
_cell.angle_alpha   90.00
_cell.angle_beta   90.00
_cell.angle_gamma   90.00
#
_symmetry.space_group_name_H-M   'P 1'
#
loop_
_entity.id
_entity.type
_entity.pdbx_description
1 polymer ?
#
loop_
_entity_poly.entity_id
_entity_poly.type
_entity_poly.pdbx_seq_one_letter_code
_entity_poly.pdbx_strand_id
1 'polypeptide(L)'
;MSRKIMIATLVVVVLVHVLIYLATETPFSTDVWPLIEISQRLLNNPDLKIWIDSAFDGYNNRWPGTMLAAVVLNRVLKLDLYTLYGLYMVLVLNTAIALLVYAICRKCENQFYPWLCF
;
A
#
# COMPACT_ATOMS: atom_id res chain seq x y z
N MET A 1 14.49 -16.77 -10.31
CA MET A 1 13.58 -15.89 -11.08
C MET A 1 14.39 -14.83 -11.80
N SER A 2 14.28 -14.72 -13.13
CA SER A 2 15.03 -13.70 -13.89
C SER A 2 14.58 -12.30 -13.47
N ARG A 3 15.54 -11.38 -13.23
CA ARG A 3 15.27 -9.96 -12.92
C ARG A 3 14.30 -9.33 -13.93
N LYS A 4 14.40 -9.72 -15.21
CA LYS A 4 13.53 -9.25 -16.29
C LYS A 4 12.07 -9.64 -16.06
N ILE A 5 11.82 -10.86 -15.59
CA ILE A 5 10.47 -11.36 -15.30
C ILE A 5 9.87 -10.57 -14.15
N MET A 6 10.63 -10.34 -13.06
CA MET A 6 10.16 -9.54 -11.93
C MET A 6 9.78 -8.12 -12.34
N ILE A 7 10.63 -7.45 -13.13
CA ILE A 7 10.35 -6.10 -13.61
C ILE A 7 9.11 -6.10 -14.51
N ALA A 8 9.00 -7.06 -15.44
CA ALA A 8 7.82 -7.17 -16.29
C ALA A 8 6.54 -7.37 -15.48
N THR A 9 6.55 -8.25 -14.47
CA THR A 9 5.42 -8.46 -13.55
C THR A 9 5.07 -7.19 -12.80
N LEU A 10 6.06 -6.48 -12.25
CA LEU A 10 5.81 -5.22 -11.53
C LEU A 10 5.19 -4.17 -12.46
N VAL A 11 5.71 -4.01 -13.67
CA VAL A 11 5.19 -3.06 -14.66
C VAL A 11 3.74 -3.39 -15.00
N VAL A 12 3.41 -4.66 -15.28
CA VAL A 12 2.04 -5.07 -15.59
C VAL A 12 1.10 -4.80 -14.41
N VAL A 13 1.49 -5.16 -13.20
CA VAL A 13 0.67 -4.94 -11.99
C VAL A 13 0.43 -3.45 -11.75
N VAL A 14 1.47 -2.62 -11.88
CA VAL A 14 1.36 -1.16 -11.76
C VAL A 14 0.42 -0.60 -12.81
N LEU A 15 0.59 -0.99 -14.08
CA LEU A 15 -0.26 -0.51 -15.18
C LEU A 15 -1.72 -0.87 -14.98
N VAL A 16 -2.03 -2.10 -14.56
CA VAL A 16 -3.42 -2.52 -14.31
C VAL A 16 -4.08 -1.62 -13.25
N HIS A 17 -3.41 -1.38 -12.12
CA HIS A 17 -3.98 -0.56 -11.05
C HIS A 17 -4.08 0.92 -11.43
N VAL A 18 -3.06 1.46 -12.12
CA VAL A 18 -3.09 2.84 -12.64
C VAL A 18 -4.25 3.01 -13.62
N LEU A 19 -4.42 2.10 -14.57
CA LEU A 19 -5.47 2.18 -15.59
C LEU A 19 -6.87 2.09 -14.97
N ILE A 20 -7.06 1.19 -14.00
CA ILE A 20 -8.34 1.08 -13.29
C ILE A 20 -8.62 2.37 -12.52
N TYR A 21 -7.65 2.89 -11.76
CA TYR A 21 -7.82 4.13 -11.01
C TYR A 21 -8.11 5.33 -11.91
N LEU A 22 -7.42 5.46 -13.04
CA LEU A 22 -7.67 6.54 -14.01
C LEU A 22 -9.05 6.41 -14.69
N ALA A 23 -9.60 5.20 -14.78
CA ALA A 23 -10.92 4.98 -15.36
C ALA A 23 -12.06 5.23 -14.37
N THR A 24 -11.86 4.96 -13.08
CA THR A 24 -12.93 5.02 -12.06
C THR A 24 -12.80 6.20 -11.10
N GLU A 25 -11.65 6.85 -11.02
CA GLU A 25 -11.29 7.91 -10.07
C GLU A 25 -11.63 7.56 -8.60
N THR A 26 -11.67 6.26 -8.30
CA THR A 26 -12.13 5.74 -7.01
C THR A 26 -11.22 4.61 -6.55
N PRO A 27 -11.06 4.43 -5.22
CA PRO A 27 -10.35 3.28 -4.68
C PRO A 27 -11.00 1.98 -5.13
N PHE A 28 -10.19 1.00 -5.50
CA PHE A 28 -10.67 -0.28 -6.05
C PHE A 28 -11.44 -1.14 -5.02
N SER A 29 -11.08 -1.06 -3.74
CA SER A 29 -11.67 -1.91 -2.69
C SER A 29 -12.72 -1.17 -1.86
N THR A 30 -13.85 -1.84 -1.59
CA THR A 30 -14.90 -1.33 -0.70
C THR A 30 -14.43 -1.18 0.76
N ASP A 31 -13.44 -1.97 1.17
CA ASP A 31 -12.96 -1.96 2.56
C ASP A 31 -12.10 -0.72 2.87
N VAL A 32 -11.76 0.06 1.84
CA VAL A 32 -10.96 1.27 1.95
C VAL A 32 -11.79 2.47 2.39
N TRP A 33 -13.09 2.49 2.12
CA TRP A 33 -13.94 3.66 2.39
C TRP A 33 -13.95 4.07 3.88
N PRO A 34 -14.10 3.15 4.86
CA PRO A 34 -13.99 3.50 6.27
C PRO A 34 -12.60 4.05 6.64
N LEU A 35 -11.54 3.55 5.97
CA LEU A 35 -10.16 3.99 6.23
C LEU A 35 -9.92 5.42 5.76
N ILE A 36 -10.52 5.80 4.63
CA ILE A 36 -10.52 7.18 4.14
C ILE A 36 -11.21 8.10 5.15
N GLU A 37 -12.38 7.71 5.66
CA GLU A 37 -13.11 8.52 6.64
C GLU A 37 -12.32 8.71 7.93
N ILE A 38 -11.74 7.63 8.48
CA ILE A 38 -10.89 7.70 9.68
C ILE A 38 -9.67 8.58 9.44
N SER A 39 -9.00 8.41 8.29
CA SER A 39 -7.84 9.22 7.92
C SER A 39 -8.19 10.70 7.79
N GLN A 40 -9.37 11.01 7.23
CA GLN A 40 -9.86 12.38 7.13
C GLN A 40 -10.12 12.99 8.52
N ARG A 41 -10.73 12.22 9.44
CA ARG A 41 -10.95 12.65 10.83
C ARG A 41 -9.63 12.97 11.55
N LEU A 42 -8.60 12.13 11.36
CA LEU A 42 -7.27 12.35 11.92
C LEU A 42 -6.57 13.58 11.31
N LEU A 43 -6.71 13.81 10.01
CA LEU A 43 -6.16 15.00 9.36
C LEU A 43 -6.80 16.29 9.87
N ASN A 44 -8.12 16.26 10.08
CA ASN A 44 -8.90 17.40 10.55
C ASN A 44 -8.73 17.64 12.06
N ASN A 45 -8.39 16.61 12.83
CA ASN A 45 -8.24 16.67 14.29
C ASN A 45 -6.92 16.02 14.71
N PRO A 46 -5.77 16.71 14.58
CA PRO A 46 -4.45 16.12 14.83
C PRO A 46 -4.23 15.67 16.28
N ASP A 47 -4.93 16.28 17.25
CA ASP A 47 -4.87 15.91 18.67
C ASP A 47 -5.79 14.73 19.03
N LEU A 48 -6.62 14.28 18.08
CA LEU A 48 -7.53 13.16 18.29
C LEU A 48 -6.75 11.85 18.32
N LYS A 49 -6.84 11.16 19.47
CA LYS A 49 -6.15 9.90 19.69
C LYS A 49 -6.86 8.77 18.95
N ILE A 50 -6.12 8.01 18.13
CA ILE A 50 -6.65 6.94 17.29
C ILE A 50 -7.41 5.85 18.05
N TRP A 51 -7.07 5.61 19.32
CA TRP A 51 -7.70 4.58 20.16
C TRP A 51 -9.03 5.02 20.82
N ILE A 52 -9.59 6.18 20.48
CA ILE A 52 -10.89 6.63 21.01
C ILE A 52 -12.02 6.04 20.16
N ASP A 53 -12.60 4.93 20.62
CA ASP A 53 -13.66 4.22 19.89
C ASP A 53 -14.89 5.11 19.61
N SER A 54 -15.27 6.01 20.52
CA SER A 54 -16.42 6.92 20.31
C SER A 54 -16.20 7.92 19.17
N ALA A 55 -14.95 8.14 18.76
CA ALA A 55 -14.59 9.04 17.67
C ALA A 55 -14.39 8.31 16.33
N PHE A 56 -14.33 6.98 16.34
CA PHE A 56 -14.10 6.12 15.17
C PHE A 56 -15.10 4.96 15.14
N ASP A 57 -14.85 3.92 14.35
CA ASP A 57 -15.76 2.78 14.19
C ASP A 57 -15.53 1.64 15.21
N GLY A 58 -14.51 1.76 16.07
CA GLY A 58 -14.14 0.76 17.07
C GLY A 58 -13.51 -0.53 16.50
N TYR A 59 -13.43 -0.67 15.17
CA TYR A 59 -12.88 -1.84 14.48
C TYR A 59 -11.55 -1.51 13.80
N ASN A 60 -11.55 -0.58 12.85
CA ASN A 60 -10.36 -0.24 12.06
C ASN A 60 -9.34 0.52 12.90
N ASN A 61 -9.80 1.31 13.87
CA ASN A 61 -8.94 2.05 14.77
C ASN A 61 -8.10 1.16 15.72
N ARG A 62 -8.45 -0.12 15.86
CA ARG A 62 -7.62 -1.13 16.56
C ARG A 62 -6.38 -1.54 15.76
N TRP A 63 -6.42 -1.38 14.43
CA TRP A 63 -5.33 -1.70 13.50
C TRP A 63 -4.92 -0.44 12.72
N PRO A 64 -4.41 0.59 13.40
CA PRO A 64 -4.34 1.95 12.86
C PRO A 64 -3.26 2.15 11.79
N GLY A 65 -2.43 1.13 11.51
CA GLY A 65 -1.24 1.25 10.67
C GLY A 65 -1.52 1.86 9.31
N THR A 66 -2.57 1.39 8.62
CA THR A 66 -2.92 1.89 7.28
C THR A 66 -3.40 3.34 7.33
N MET A 67 -4.23 3.71 8.30
CA MET A 67 -4.75 5.08 8.45
C MET A 67 -3.64 6.06 8.82
N LEU A 68 -2.76 5.68 9.75
CA LEU A 68 -1.61 6.51 10.13
C LEU A 68 -0.64 6.69 8.97
N ALA A 69 -0.36 5.63 8.20
CA ALA A 69 0.45 5.73 7.00
C ALA A 69 -0.17 6.69 5.97
N ALA A 70 -1.50 6.64 5.77
CA ALA A 70 -2.20 7.55 4.85
C ALA A 70 -2.10 9.01 5.32
N VAL A 71 -2.32 9.26 6.61
CA VAL A 71 -2.19 10.59 7.22
C VAL A 71 -0.78 11.14 7.04
N VAL A 72 0.25 10.34 7.31
CA VAL A 72 1.65 10.75 7.12
C VAL A 72 1.95 11.02 5.65
N LEU A 73 1.56 10.12 4.74
CA LEU A 73 1.77 10.30 3.30
C LEU A 73 1.03 11.53 2.76
N ASN A 74 -0.18 11.80 3.23
CA ASN A 74 -0.90 13.03 2.90
C ASN A 74 -0.13 14.27 3.35
N ARG A 75 0.41 14.27 4.58
CA ARG A 75 1.19 15.40 5.10
C ARG A 75 2.49 15.63 4.34
N VAL A 76 3.15 14.57 3.89
CA VAL A 76 4.43 14.63 3.17
C VAL A 76 4.24 14.95 1.68
N LEU A 77 3.37 14.21 0.99
CA LEU A 77 3.20 14.28 -0.46
C LEU A 77 2.15 15.31 -0.90
N LYS A 78 1.32 15.81 0.03
CA LYS A 78 0.21 16.74 -0.24
C LYS A 78 -0.83 16.20 -1.23
N LEU A 79 -0.94 14.88 -1.33
CA LEU A 79 -1.94 14.19 -2.14
C LEU A 79 -3.21 13.95 -1.34
N ASP A 80 -4.37 14.01 -2.00
CA ASP A 80 -5.65 13.70 -1.39
C ASP A 80 -5.74 12.21 -0.99
N LEU A 81 -6.63 11.90 -0.05
CA LEU A 81 -6.76 10.54 0.48
C LEU A 81 -7.25 9.54 -0.59
N TYR A 82 -8.07 9.96 -1.56
CA TYR A 82 -8.57 9.07 -2.60
C TYR A 82 -7.43 8.61 -3.51
N THR A 83 -6.55 9.54 -3.91
CA THR A 83 -5.34 9.24 -4.67
C THR A 83 -4.37 8.38 -3.87
N LEU A 84 -4.22 8.64 -2.57
CA LEU A 84 -3.32 7.84 -1.73
C LEU A 84 -3.76 6.38 -1.63
N TYR A 85 -5.04 6.17 -1.31
CA TYR A 85 -5.59 4.83 -1.13
C TYR A 85 -5.87 4.11 -2.45
N GLY A 86 -6.30 4.83 -3.48
CA GLY A 86 -6.61 4.28 -4.79
C GLY A 86 -5.38 3.95 -5.63
N LEU A 87 -4.28 4.67 -5.43
CA LEU A 87 -3.08 4.53 -6.25
C LEU A 87 -1.81 4.31 -5.43
N TYR A 88 -1.37 5.29 -4.64
CA TYR A 88 -0.01 5.28 -4.07
C TYR A 88 0.25 4.09 -3.14
N MET A 89 -0.67 3.81 -2.22
CA MET A 89 -0.52 2.69 -1.29
C MET A 89 -0.45 1.35 -2.01
N VAL A 90 -1.23 1.18 -3.07
CA VAL A 90 -1.24 -0.01 -3.91
C VAL A 90 0.09 -0.18 -4.65
N LEU A 91 0.63 0.91 -5.21
CA LEU A 91 1.93 0.90 -5.88
C LEU A 91 3.07 0.54 -4.92
N VAL A 92 3.08 1.14 -3.73
CA VAL A 92 4.08 0.86 -2.68
C VAL A 92 3.99 -0.60 -2.23
N LEU A 93 2.78 -1.09 -1.96
CA LEU A 93 2.56 -2.46 -1.51
C LEU A 93 3.00 -3.49 -2.57
N ASN A 94 2.58 -3.31 -3.82
CA ASN A 94 2.96 -4.20 -4.92
C ASN A 94 4.48 -4.22 -5.15
N THR A 95 5.13 -3.06 -5.05
CA THR A 95 6.59 -2.97 -5.15
C THR A 95 7.27 -3.68 -3.99
N ALA A 96 6.81 -3.46 -2.76
CA ALA A 96 7.36 -4.10 -1.57
C ALA A 96 7.23 -5.63 -1.62
N ILE A 97 6.05 -6.14 -2.02
CA ILE A 97 5.81 -7.58 -2.18
C ILE A 97 6.71 -8.16 -3.28
N ALA A 98 6.81 -7.50 -4.44
CA ALA A 98 7.65 -7.98 -5.53
C ALA A 98 9.13 -8.08 -5.13
N LEU A 99 9.64 -7.07 -4.41
CA LEU A 99 11.00 -7.08 -3.88
C LEU A 99 11.20 -8.17 -2.81
N LEU A 100 10.22 -8.37 -1.93
CA LEU A 100 10.29 -9.41 -0.90
C LEU A 100 10.32 -10.81 -1.53
N VAL A 101 9.44 -11.08 -2.49
CA VAL A 101 9.42 -12.36 -3.22
C VAL A 101 10.74 -12.57 -3.95
N TYR A 102 11.27 -11.55 -4.60
CA TYR A 102 12.57 -11.64 -5.26
C TYR A 102 13.71 -11.95 -4.28
N ALA A 103 13.74 -11.27 -3.14
CA ALA A 103 14.74 -11.51 -2.10
C ALA A 103 14.67 -12.94 -1.55
N ILE A 104 13.46 -13.45 -1.31
CA ILE A 104 13.22 -14.84 -0.86
C ILE A 104 13.70 -15.83 -1.93
N CYS A 105 13.26 -15.66 -3.19
CA CYS A 105 13.69 -16.53 -4.28
C CYS A 105 15.22 -16.55 -4.43
N ARG A 106 15.86 -15.38 -4.34
CA ARG A 106 17.31 -15.28 -4.46
C ARG A 106 18.03 -15.98 -3.29
N LYS A 107 17.51 -15.84 -2.07
CA LYS A 107 18.05 -16.53 -0.90
C LYS A 107 17.92 -18.05 -1.04
N CYS A 108 16.77 -18.54 -1.50
CA CYS A 108 16.56 -19.97 -1.74
C CYS A 108 17.47 -20.52 -2.84
N GLU A 109 17.62 -19.81 -3.97
CA GLU A 109 18.55 -20.19 -5.04
C GLU A 109 19.98 -20.34 -4.51
N ASN A 110 20.45 -19.35 -3.75
CA ASN A 110 21.80 -19.39 -3.17
C ASN A 110 21.99 -20.53 -2.16
N GLN A 111 20.93 -20.92 -1.44
CA GLN A 111 20.98 -21.99 -0.44
C GLN A 111 20.97 -23.40 -1.07
N PHE A 112 20.15 -23.61 -2.10
CA PHE A 112 19.98 -24.95 -2.72
C PHE A 112 20.91 -25.20 -3.91
N TYR A 113 21.40 -24.14 -4.57
CA TYR A 113 22.23 -24.25 -5.77
C TYR A 113 23.39 -23.24 -5.75
N PRO A 114 24.34 -23.35 -4.80
CA PRO A 114 25.43 -22.38 -4.68
C PRO A 114 26.33 -22.30 -5.92
N TRP A 115 26.42 -23.38 -6.71
CA TRP A 115 27.22 -23.44 -7.95
C TRP A 115 26.58 -22.72 -9.16
N LEU A 116 25.30 -22.34 -9.09
CA LEU A 116 24.62 -21.57 -10.15
C LEU A 116 24.92 -20.05 -10.06
N CYS A 117 25.77 -19.62 -9.13
CA CYS A 117 26.13 -18.22 -8.92
C CYS A 117 27.44 -17.78 -9.61
N PHE A 118 28.03 -18.62 -10.48
CA PHE A 118 29.16 -18.27 -11.34
C PHE A 118 28.70 -17.88 -12.75
#